data_AF-A0A3D5B9J0-F1
#
_entry.id   AF-A0A3D5B9J0-F1
#
_cell.length_a   1.000
_cell.length_b   1.000
_cell.length_c   1.000
_cell.angle_alpha   90.00
_cell.angle_beta   90.00
_cell.angle_gamma   90.00
#
_symmetry.space_group_name_H-M   'P 1'
#
loop_
_entity.id
_entity.type
_entity.pdbx_description
1 polymer ?
#
loop_
_entity_poly.entity_id
_entity_poly.type
_entity_poly.pdbx_seq_one_letter_code
_entity_poly.pdbx_strand_id
1 'polypeptide(L)'
;LVLSDQFESAQGWVEQWHALAPETSLNLLVTAQAGPLLQPYLESGQVDGMVSGLTEAVAVEASLGEKGAATTIWQAYQVGILVMIGGLAFGALAGSGGRRHSAKRGGL
;
A
#
# COMPACT_ATOMS: atom_id res chain seq x y z
N LEU A 1 -3.20 21.06 -1.65
CA LEU A 1 -3.13 19.61 -1.35
C LEU A 1 -4.52 19.04 -1.51
N VAL A 2 -4.66 17.98 -2.31
CA VAL A 2 -5.90 17.20 -2.44
C VAL A 2 -5.67 15.84 -1.82
N LEU A 3 -6.61 15.40 -0.98
CA LEU A 3 -6.66 14.07 -0.41
C LEU A 3 -7.88 13.35 -0.99
N SER A 4 -7.67 12.18 -1.59
CA SER A 4 -8.76 11.40 -2.16
C SER A 4 -8.47 9.91 -2.12
N ASP A 5 -9.52 9.12 -1.90
CA ASP A 5 -9.47 7.65 -1.90
C ASP A 5 -9.88 7.04 -3.25
N GLN A 6 -10.40 7.84 -4.18
CA GLN A 6 -10.78 7.42 -5.54
C GLN A 6 -10.14 8.29 -6.63
N PHE A 7 -9.88 7.65 -7.77
CA PHE A 7 -9.30 8.29 -8.94
C PHE A 7 -10.15 9.43 -9.49
N GLU A 8 -11.46 9.21 -9.68
CA GLU A 8 -12.36 10.14 -10.36
C GLU A 8 -12.50 11.46 -9.58
N SER A 9 -12.51 11.38 -8.24
CA SER A 9 -12.55 12.55 -7.38
C SER A 9 -11.26 13.36 -7.48
N ALA A 10 -10.10 12.72 -7.41
CA ALA A 10 -8.81 13.38 -7.57
C ALA A 10 -8.66 14.01 -8.96
N GLN A 11 -9.02 13.27 -10.01
CA GLN A 11 -8.99 13.73 -11.40
C GLN A 11 -9.82 15.01 -11.58
N GLY A 12 -11.06 15.02 -11.09
CA GLY A 12 -11.93 16.19 -11.18
C GLY A 12 -11.32 17.43 -10.53
N TRP A 13 -10.67 17.28 -9.37
CA TRP A 13 -9.95 18.38 -8.72
C TRP A 13 -8.73 18.85 -9.52
N VAL A 14 -7.94 17.94 -10.08
CA VAL A 14 -6.77 18.30 -10.91
C VAL A 14 -7.21 19.10 -12.13
N GLU A 15 -8.23 18.64 -12.85
CA GLU A 15 -8.72 19.29 -14.07
C GLU A 15 -9.34 20.66 -13.76
N GLN A 16 -10.15 20.76 -12.70
CA GLN A 16 -10.74 22.05 -12.28
C GLN A 16 -9.68 23.03 -11.78
N TRP A 17 -8.72 22.56 -10.98
CA TRP A 17 -7.68 23.41 -10.42
C TRP A 17 -6.75 23.94 -11.50
N HIS A 18 -6.32 23.08 -12.43
CA HIS A 18 -5.47 23.50 -13.54
C HIS A 18 -6.14 24.54 -14.44
N ALA A 19 -7.46 24.44 -14.62
CA ALA A 19 -8.23 25.44 -15.39
C ALA A 19 -8.35 26.79 -14.65
N LEU A 20 -8.44 26.79 -13.32
CA LEU A 20 -8.70 28.00 -12.53
C LEU A 20 -7.43 28.70 -12.04
N ALA A 21 -6.40 27.94 -11.71
CA ALA A 21 -5.18 28.42 -11.07
C ALA A 21 -3.95 27.62 -11.53
N PRO A 22 -3.61 27.64 -12.84
CA PRO A 22 -2.55 26.81 -13.42
C PRO A 22 -1.16 27.07 -12.79
N GLU A 23 -0.91 28.28 -12.29
CA GLU A 23 0.35 28.68 -11.68
C GLU A 23 0.48 28.28 -10.19
N THR A 24 -0.59 27.75 -9.59
CA THR A 24 -0.58 27.40 -8.16
C THR A 24 -0.34 25.92 -7.95
N SER A 25 0.76 25.58 -7.26
CA SER A 25 1.15 24.19 -7.05
C SER A 25 0.07 23.32 -6.41
N LEU A 26 -0.15 22.16 -7.00
CA LEU A 26 -1.11 21.15 -6.58
C LEU A 26 -0.38 19.86 -6.21
N ASN A 27 -0.48 19.46 -4.95
CA ASN A 27 0.03 18.17 -4.47
C ASN A 27 -1.13 17.22 -4.18
N LEU A 28 -0.92 15.92 -4.42
CA LEU A 28 -1.89 14.86 -4.20
C LEU A 28 -1.45 13.89 -3.10
N LEU A 29 -2.39 13.49 -2.25
CA LEU A 29 -2.27 12.35 -1.34
C LEU A 29 -3.41 11.39 -1.69
N VAL A 30 -3.06 10.23 -2.24
CA VAL A 30 -4.04 9.29 -2.80
C VAL A 30 -3.76 7.85 -2.40
N THR A 31 -4.71 6.96 -2.68
CA THR A 31 -4.53 5.52 -2.48
C THR A 31 -3.54 4.94 -3.48
N ALA A 32 -2.94 3.80 -3.13
CA ALA A 32 -1.99 3.08 -4.01
C ALA A 32 -2.64 2.64 -5.34
N GLN A 33 -3.97 2.48 -5.35
CA GLN A 33 -4.73 2.10 -6.54
C GLN A 33 -4.98 3.29 -7.47
N ALA A 34 -5.17 4.49 -6.93
CA ALA A 34 -5.42 5.70 -7.71
C ALA A 34 -4.12 6.32 -8.27
N GLY A 35 -3.00 6.20 -7.54
CA GLY A 35 -1.70 6.77 -7.92
C GLY A 35 -1.29 6.49 -9.37
N PRO A 36 -1.22 5.21 -9.82
CA PRO A 36 -0.83 4.89 -11.19
C PRO A 36 -1.72 5.50 -12.27
N LEU A 37 -3.01 5.70 -11.99
CA LEU A 37 -3.95 6.33 -12.91
C LEU A 37 -3.76 7.86 -12.99
N LEU A 38 -3.22 8.47 -11.93
CA LEU A 38 -2.93 9.90 -11.85
C LEU A 38 -1.51 10.25 -12.31
N GLN A 39 -0.66 9.26 -12.57
CA GLN A 39 0.72 9.43 -13.04
C GLN A 39 0.85 10.39 -14.25
N PRO A 40 -0.03 10.35 -15.27
CA PRO A 40 0.06 11.26 -16.40
C PRO A 40 -0.03 12.75 -16.01
N TYR A 41 -0.75 13.08 -14.93
CA TYR A 41 -0.87 14.47 -14.45
C TYR A 41 0.39 14.95 -13.72
N LEU A 42 1.13 14.04 -13.08
CA LEU A 42 2.44 14.33 -12.51
C LEU A 42 3.47 14.55 -13.62
N GLU A 43 3.45 13.70 -14.66
CA GLU A 43 4.34 13.80 -15.81
C GLU A 43 4.08 15.04 -16.68
N SER A 44 2.81 15.47 -16.78
CA SER A 44 2.42 16.69 -17.50
C SER A 44 2.70 17.98 -16.73
N GLY A 45 3.05 17.90 -15.44
CA GLY A 45 3.25 19.05 -14.56
C GLY A 45 1.96 19.70 -14.07
N GLN A 46 0.79 19.06 -14.27
CA GLN A 46 -0.48 19.52 -13.68
C GLN A 46 -0.57 19.24 -12.18
N VAL A 47 0.28 18.33 -11.68
CA VAL A 47 0.48 17.99 -10.27
C VAL A 47 1.97 18.10 -9.99
N ASP A 48 2.35 18.82 -8.93
CA ASP A 48 3.76 19.04 -8.56
C ASP A 48 4.35 17.87 -7.76
N GLY A 49 3.50 17.17 -7.01
CA GLY A 49 3.91 16.10 -6.14
C GLY A 49 2.75 15.17 -5.80
N MET A 50 3.05 13.89 -5.69
CA MET A 50 2.06 12.86 -5.36
C MET A 50 2.66 11.87 -4.37
N VAL A 51 1.87 11.52 -3.36
CA VAL A 51 2.12 10.37 -2.49
C VAL A 51 0.96 9.40 -2.64
N SER A 52 1.25 8.18 -3.09
CA SER A 52 0.26 7.14 -3.32
C SER A 52 0.49 5.92 -2.41
N GLY A 53 -0.42 5.78 -1.45
CA GLY A 53 -0.40 4.68 -0.49
C GLY A 53 0.78 4.68 0.49
N LEU A 54 0.88 3.58 1.24
CA LEU A 54 1.77 3.48 2.41
C LEU A 54 3.25 3.38 2.04
N THR A 55 3.59 2.66 0.96
CA THR A 55 4.99 2.46 0.55
C THR A 55 5.66 3.78 0.18
N GLU A 56 4.98 4.63 -0.59
CA GLU A 56 5.50 5.95 -0.96
C GLU A 56 5.52 6.90 0.25
N ALA A 57 4.53 6.82 1.14
CA ALA A 57 4.56 7.60 2.38
C ALA A 57 5.79 7.28 3.25
N VAL A 58 6.20 6.00 3.33
CA VAL A 58 7.46 5.60 4.00
C VAL A 58 8.68 6.17 3.26
N ALA A 59 8.68 6.17 1.94
CA ALA A 59 9.78 6.73 1.16
C ALA A 59 9.93 8.25 1.38
N VAL A 60 8.82 8.97 1.53
CA VAL A 60 8.82 10.40 1.89
C VAL A 60 9.34 10.62 3.30
N GLU A 61 8.88 9.86 4.29
CA GLU A 61 9.43 9.97 5.65
C GLU A 61 10.95 9.71 5.66
N ALA A 62 11.41 8.69 4.93
CA ALA A 62 12.82 8.37 4.81
C ALA A 62 13.63 9.48 4.12
N SER A 63 13.08 10.15 3.09
CA SER A 63 13.76 11.26 2.42
C SER A 63 13.84 12.52 3.27
N LEU A 64 12.89 12.70 4.20
CA LEU A 64 12.91 13.74 5.23
C LEU A 64 13.83 13.39 6.42
N GLY A 65 14.39 12.17 6.46
CA GLY A 65 15.21 11.70 7.58
C GLY A 65 14.40 11.42 8.84
N GLU A 66 13.09 11.29 8.73
CA GLU A 66 12.17 11.08 9.84
C GLU A 66 11.67 9.63 9.87
N LYS A 67 11.38 9.12 11.07
CA LYS A 67 10.62 7.88 11.25
C LYS A 67 9.25 8.26 11.78
N GLY A 68 8.30 8.42 10.88
CA GLY A 68 6.95 8.83 11.22
C GLY A 68 5.97 7.67 11.39
N ALA A 69 4.70 8.01 11.28
CA ALA A 69 3.61 7.06 11.43
C ALA A 69 3.60 6.03 10.29
N ALA A 70 3.91 6.43 9.06
CA ALA A 70 3.91 5.52 7.91
C ALA A 70 4.97 4.42 8.09
N THR A 71 6.19 4.78 8.51
CA THR A 71 7.26 3.83 8.81
C THR A 71 6.86 2.86 9.91
N THR A 72 6.22 3.35 10.97
CA THR A 72 5.79 2.52 12.10
C THR A 72 4.69 1.53 11.68
N ILE A 73 3.69 2.00 10.94
CA ILE A 73 2.59 1.16 10.42
C ILE A 73 3.15 0.11 9.45
N TRP A 74 4.07 0.51 8.57
CA TRP A 74 4.70 -0.40 7.60
C TRP A 74 5.48 -1.52 8.29
N GLN A 75 6.26 -1.20 9.33
CA GLN A 75 6.98 -2.20 10.12
C GLN A 75 6.03 -3.16 10.85
N ALA A 76 4.97 -2.63 11.47
CA ALA A 76 3.96 -3.46 12.14
C ALA A 76 3.27 -4.43 11.17
N TYR A 77 2.93 -3.94 9.97
CA TYR A 77 2.37 -4.77 8.89
C TYR A 77 3.33 -5.89 8.47
N GLN A 78 4.62 -5.57 8.25
CA GLN A 78 5.63 -6.56 7.89
C GLN A 78 5.80 -7.64 8.97
N VAL A 79 5.88 -7.24 10.25
CA VAL A 79 5.97 -8.18 11.38
C VAL A 79 4.71 -9.06 11.44
N GLY A 80 3.52 -8.49 11.26
CA GLY A 80 2.27 -9.24 11.21
C GLY A 80 2.27 -10.30 10.11
N ILE A 81 2.74 -9.97 8.91
CA ILE A 81 2.90 -10.93 7.81
C ILE A 81 3.87 -12.06 8.19
N LEU A 82 5.03 -11.73 8.77
CA LEU A 82 6.01 -12.73 9.18
C LEU A 82 5.45 -13.69 10.23
N VAL A 83 4.69 -13.19 11.19
CA VAL A 83 3.98 -14.00 12.19
C VAL A 83 2.97 -14.93 11.53
N MET A 84 2.17 -14.43 10.57
CA MET A 84 1.22 -15.26 9.82
C MET A 84 1.93 -16.35 9.01
N ILE A 85 2.99 -16.01 8.27
CA ILE A 85 3.81 -16.96 7.51
C ILE A 85 4.39 -18.02 8.44
N GLY A 86 4.94 -17.61 9.59
CA GLY A 86 5.48 -18.52 10.60
C GLY A 86 4.43 -19.49 11.15
N GLY A 87 3.23 -18.98 11.45
CA GLY A 87 2.10 -19.81 11.89
C GLY A 87 1.66 -20.83 10.85
N LEU A 88 1.56 -20.43 9.58
CA LEU A 88 1.21 -21.32 8.46
C LEU A 88 2.28 -22.40 8.25
N ALA A 89 3.56 -22.02 8.26
CA ALA A 89 4.67 -22.94 8.11
C ALA A 89 4.70 -23.98 9.25
N PHE A 90 4.55 -23.51 10.50
CA PHE A 90 4.46 -24.38 11.67
C PHE A 90 3.28 -25.36 11.57
N GLY A 91 2.10 -24.85 11.20
CA GLY A 91 0.90 -25.67 11.00
C GLY A 91 1.07 -26.72 9.90
N ALA A 92 1.71 -26.38 8.78
CA ALA A 92 1.99 -27.32 7.70
C ALA A 92 2.97 -28.43 8.12
N LEU A 93 4.04 -28.09 8.86
CA LEU A 93 5.01 -29.06 9.37
C LEU A 93 4.39 -29.98 10.43
N ALA A 94 3.62 -29.43 11.38
CA ALA A 94 2.95 -30.23 12.40
C ALA A 94 1.81 -31.10 11.81
N GLY A 95 1.03 -30.55 10.87
CA GLY A 95 -0.10 -31.24 10.25
C GLY A 95 0.28 -32.34 9.26
N SER A 96 1.44 -32.23 8.61
CA SER A 96 1.96 -33.29 7.72
C SER A 96 2.50 -34.50 8.48
N GLY A 97 3.01 -34.31 9.71
CA GLY A 97 3.41 -35.41 10.61
C GLY A 97 2.23 -36.25 11.15
N GLY A 98 1.06 -35.64 11.34
CA GLY A 98 -0.12 -36.32 11.92
C GLY A 98 -0.93 -37.20 10.96
N ARG A 99 -0.82 -37.00 9.63
CA ARG A 99 -1.63 -37.75 8.64
C ARG A 99 -1.12 -39.16 8.32
N ARG A 100 0.00 -39.61 8.91
CA ARG A 100 0.59 -40.92 8.65
C ARG A 100 0.06 -42.07 9.52
N HIS A 101 -0.80 -41.80 10.51
CA HIS A 101 -1.21 -42.82 11.51
C HIS A 101 -2.64 -43.37 11.36
N SER A 102 -3.41 -43.01 10.32
CA SER A 102 -4.79 -43.50 10.14
C SER A 102 -5.04 -44.15 8.78
N ALA A 103 -4.17 -45.06 8.37
CA ALA A 103 -4.39 -45.91 7.18
C ALA A 103 -4.04 -47.41 7.43
N LYS A 104 -4.04 -47.86 8.69
CA LYS A 104 -3.90 -49.28 9.06
C LYS A 104 -4.92 -49.66 10.12
N ARG A 105 -6.19 -49.74 9.75
CA ARG A 105 -7.23 -50.43 10.54
C ARG A 105 -8.46 -50.74 9.66
N GLY A 106 -8.21 -51.44 8.55
CA GLY A 106 -9.21 -52.15 7.78
C GLY A 106 -8.61 -53.49 7.41
N GLY A 107 -9.05 -54.56 8.04
CA GLY A 107 -8.54 -55.91 7.83
C GLY A 107 -8.71 -56.78 9.06
N LEU A 108 -9.95 -57.26 9.26
CA LEU A 108 -10.35 -58.63 9.59
C LEU A 108 -11.89 -58.66 9.65
#